data_AF-A0A3C1TH40-F1
#
_entry.id   AF-A0A3C1TH40-F1
#
_cell.length_a   1.000
_cell.length_b   1.000
_cell.length_c   1.000
_cell.angle_alpha   90.00
_cell.angle_beta   90.00
_cell.angle_gamma   90.00
#
_symmetry.space_group_name_H-M   'P 1'
#
loop_
_entity.id
_entity.type
_entity.pdbx_description
1 polymer ?
#
loop_
_entity_poly.entity_id
_entity_poly.type
_entity_poly.pdbx_seq_one_letter_code
_entity_poly.pdbx_strand_id
1 'polypeptide(L)'
;MAKNIRKQALNFFEKQEFNKALPLFEEVATKKNSAEDWFNVATCAVMALQLTQGKEALVEATALAEKESNPDRLSVGMMHFYFMCALRDSGFVEEGMKELEQFRESYSSLKITDDMFLSIRGLPSLQQFLAMGIGLLKKQTKVLPQEWLTQFGSTLDAEGQAEVGAFIKEQL
;
A
#
# COMPACT_ATOMS: atom_id res chain seq x y z
N MET A 1 -29.68 1.22 -3.86
CA MET A 1 -29.19 2.61 -4.02
C MET A 1 -27.67 2.70 -3.91
N ALA A 2 -27.04 2.27 -2.81
CA ALA A 2 -25.57 2.36 -2.60
C ALA A 2 -24.70 1.70 -3.70
N LYS A 3 -25.16 0.61 -4.33
CA LYS A 3 -24.44 -0.04 -5.45
C LYS A 3 -24.28 0.86 -6.68
N ASN A 4 -25.24 1.76 -6.93
CA ASN A 4 -25.18 2.69 -8.06
C ASN A 4 -24.17 3.83 -7.77
N ILE A 5 -24.17 4.33 -6.53
CA ILE A 5 -23.26 5.38 -6.05
C ILE A 5 -21.81 4.89 -6.09
N ARG A 6 -21.54 3.67 -5.59
CA ARG A 6 -20.19 3.08 -5.67
C ARG A 6 -19.69 2.98 -7.12
N LYS A 7 -20.54 2.52 -8.05
CA LYS A 7 -20.18 2.43 -9.46
C LYS A 7 -19.88 3.81 -10.06
N GLN A 8 -20.63 4.83 -9.68
CA GLN A 8 -20.37 6.21 -10.10
C GLN A 8 -19.05 6.74 -9.52
N ALA A 9 -18.77 6.48 -8.24
CA ALA A 9 -17.51 6.83 -7.59
C ALA A 9 -16.31 6.19 -8.32
N LEU A 10 -16.40 4.90 -8.64
CA LEU A 10 -15.39 4.18 -9.42
C LEU A 10 -15.18 4.79 -10.82
N ASN A 11 -16.25 5.18 -11.51
CA ASN A 11 -16.14 5.84 -12.82
C ASN A 11 -15.39 7.19 -12.74
N PHE A 12 -15.68 8.01 -11.72
CA PHE A 12 -14.92 9.23 -11.49
C PHE A 12 -13.46 8.93 -11.12
N PHE A 13 -13.22 7.93 -10.29
CA PHE A 13 -11.88 7.51 -9.89
C PHE A 13 -11.04 7.05 -11.08
N GLU A 14 -11.59 6.21 -11.96
CA GLU A 14 -10.93 5.74 -13.19
C GLU A 14 -10.56 6.90 -14.13
N LYS A 15 -11.35 7.98 -14.14
CA LYS A 15 -11.07 9.21 -14.89
C LYS A 15 -10.13 10.18 -14.18
N GLN A 16 -9.58 9.79 -13.03
CA GLN A 16 -8.75 10.64 -12.17
C GLN A 16 -9.48 11.89 -11.65
N GLU A 17 -10.81 11.87 -11.63
CA GLU A 17 -11.66 12.92 -11.07
C GLU A 17 -11.83 12.72 -9.57
N PHE A 18 -10.71 12.59 -8.83
CA PHE A 18 -10.69 12.13 -7.43
C PHE A 18 -11.54 13.01 -6.49
N ASN A 19 -11.55 14.33 -6.70
CA ASN A 19 -12.37 15.26 -5.93
C ASN A 19 -13.89 15.04 -6.12
N LYS A 20 -14.32 14.43 -7.23
CA LYS A 20 -15.72 14.04 -7.44
C LYS A 20 -16.01 12.63 -6.93
N ALA A 21 -15.03 11.74 -7.00
CA ALA A 21 -15.17 10.36 -6.52
C ALA A 21 -15.24 10.28 -4.99
N LEU A 22 -14.40 11.05 -4.30
CA LEU A 22 -14.24 11.01 -2.84
C LEU A 22 -15.56 11.14 -2.06
N PRO A 23 -16.40 12.18 -2.26
CA PRO A 23 -17.66 12.31 -1.51
C PRO A 23 -18.63 11.14 -1.74
N LEU A 24 -18.58 10.50 -2.91
CA LEU A 24 -19.40 9.34 -3.21
C LEU A 24 -18.87 8.08 -2.51
N PHE A 25 -17.55 7.92 -2.41
CA PHE A 25 -16.96 6.85 -1.61
C PHE A 25 -17.24 7.03 -0.12
N GLU A 26 -17.14 8.25 0.42
CA GLU A 26 -17.50 8.56 1.80
C GLU A 26 -18.95 8.20 2.10
N GLU A 27 -19.88 8.60 1.23
CA GLU A 27 -21.30 8.26 1.38
C GLU A 27 -21.53 6.75 1.44
N VAL A 28 -20.84 5.99 0.59
CA VAL A 28 -20.95 4.53 0.57
C VAL A 28 -20.32 3.92 1.83
N ALA A 29 -19.14 4.39 2.24
CA ALA A 29 -18.43 3.91 3.42
C ALA A 29 -19.22 4.17 4.70
N THR A 30 -19.77 5.37 4.89
CA THR A 30 -20.62 5.67 6.05
C THR A 30 -21.88 4.79 6.10
N LYS A 31 -22.46 4.43 4.95
CA LYS A 31 -23.68 3.61 4.91
C LYS A 31 -23.43 2.12 5.12
N LYS A 32 -22.34 1.59 4.56
CA LYS A 32 -22.05 0.15 4.58
C LYS A 32 -21.11 -0.25 5.70
N ASN A 33 -20.24 0.67 6.11
CA ASN A 33 -19.23 0.50 7.13
C ASN A 33 -18.41 -0.79 6.97
N SER A 34 -17.85 -0.99 5.76
CA SER A 34 -17.01 -2.16 5.45
C SER A 34 -15.57 -1.75 5.21
N ALA A 35 -14.65 -2.68 5.44
CA ALA A 35 -13.23 -2.46 5.23
C ALA A 35 -12.91 -2.02 3.79
N GLU A 36 -13.54 -2.67 2.79
CA GLU A 36 -13.39 -2.34 1.35
C GLU A 36 -13.83 -0.90 1.04
N ASP A 37 -14.96 -0.45 1.59
CA ASP A 37 -15.48 0.89 1.29
C ASP A 37 -14.63 1.98 1.95
N TRP A 38 -14.19 1.79 3.19
CA TRP A 38 -13.25 2.71 3.84
C TRP A 38 -11.88 2.71 3.14
N PHE A 39 -11.43 1.57 2.63
CA PHE A 39 -10.20 1.50 1.86
C PHE A 39 -10.28 2.28 0.53
N ASN A 40 -11.45 2.30 -0.12
CA ASN A 40 -11.69 3.16 -1.28
C ASN A 40 -11.63 4.65 -0.91
N VAL A 41 -12.14 5.04 0.27
CA VAL A 41 -11.98 6.42 0.78
C VAL A 41 -10.51 6.73 1.02
N ALA A 42 -9.77 5.82 1.67
CA ALA A 42 -8.36 6.01 2.01
C ALA A 42 -7.51 6.32 0.77
N THR A 43 -7.59 5.46 -0.24
CA THR A 43 -6.82 5.61 -1.48
C THR A 43 -7.31 6.80 -2.31
N CYS A 44 -8.62 7.01 -2.44
CA CYS A 44 -9.16 8.16 -3.18
C CYS A 44 -8.83 9.50 -2.53
N ALA A 45 -8.83 9.59 -1.20
CA ALA A 45 -8.48 10.81 -0.48
C ALA A 45 -7.01 11.17 -0.72
N VAL A 46 -6.09 10.20 -0.66
CA VAL A 46 -4.67 10.44 -1.01
C VAL A 46 -4.53 10.92 -2.45
N MET A 47 -5.20 10.26 -3.41
CA MET A 47 -5.19 10.67 -4.82
C MET A 47 -5.82 12.06 -5.05
N ALA A 48 -6.75 12.47 -4.18
CA ALA A 48 -7.31 13.82 -4.14
C ALA A 48 -6.44 14.83 -3.35
N LEU A 49 -5.23 14.46 -2.96
CA LEU A 49 -4.29 15.24 -2.14
C LEU A 49 -4.78 15.56 -0.72
N GLN A 50 -5.71 14.77 -0.20
CA GLN A 50 -6.28 14.88 1.16
C GLN A 50 -5.65 13.84 2.09
N LEU A 51 -4.35 14.01 2.36
CA LEU A 51 -3.53 13.03 3.06
C LEU A 51 -4.05 12.65 4.46
N THR A 52 -4.45 13.64 5.27
CA THR A 52 -4.93 13.39 6.64
C THR A 52 -6.17 12.49 6.62
N GLN A 53 -7.14 12.83 5.77
CA GLN A 53 -8.34 12.03 5.59
C GLN A 53 -8.02 10.63 5.07
N GLY A 54 -7.08 10.51 4.13
CA GLY A 54 -6.63 9.21 3.62
C GLY A 54 -6.10 8.30 4.73
N LYS A 55 -5.31 8.86 5.66
CA LYS A 55 -4.78 8.12 6.82
C LYS A 55 -5.86 7.72 7.80
N GLU A 56 -6.79 8.62 8.12
CA GLU A 56 -7.91 8.33 9.01
C GLU A 56 -8.80 7.20 8.45
N ALA A 57 -9.10 7.27 7.15
CA ALA A 57 -9.88 6.22 6.49
C ALA A 57 -9.11 4.89 6.39
N LEU A 58 -7.78 4.90 6.26
CA LEU A 58 -6.97 3.68 6.31
C LEU A 58 -7.06 3.01 7.68
N VAL A 59 -6.99 3.79 8.77
CA VAL A 59 -7.13 3.27 10.15
C VAL A 59 -8.48 2.58 10.34
N GLU A 60 -9.56 3.20 9.86
CA GLU A 60 -10.88 2.57 9.93
C GLU A 60 -10.95 1.30 9.08
N ALA A 61 -10.41 1.34 7.85
CA ALA A 61 -10.40 0.20 6.95
C ALA A 61 -9.64 -1.00 7.52
N THR A 62 -8.45 -0.80 8.10
CA THR A 62 -7.64 -1.89 8.66
C THR A 62 -8.26 -2.44 9.94
N ALA A 63 -8.78 -1.58 10.83
CA ALA A 63 -9.49 -2.01 12.03
C ALA A 63 -10.74 -2.85 11.72
N LEU A 64 -11.44 -2.56 10.62
CA LEU A 64 -12.56 -3.38 10.14
C LEU A 64 -12.07 -4.69 9.50
N ALA A 65 -11.01 -4.65 8.68
CA ALA A 65 -10.46 -5.84 8.03
C ALA A 65 -10.02 -6.91 9.04
N GLU A 66 -9.37 -6.49 10.13
CA GLU A 66 -8.96 -7.38 11.22
C GLU A 66 -10.17 -8.07 11.89
N LYS A 67 -11.26 -7.32 12.11
CA LYS A 67 -12.49 -7.84 12.70
C LYS A 67 -13.26 -8.76 11.76
N GLU A 68 -13.30 -8.44 10.47
CA GLU A 68 -14.00 -9.25 9.46
C GLU A 68 -13.35 -10.62 9.27
N SER A 69 -12.01 -10.73 9.42
CA SER A 69 -11.25 -11.97 9.33
C SER A 69 -11.63 -12.84 8.10
N ASN A 70 -11.86 -12.19 6.95
CA ASN A 70 -12.30 -12.84 5.72
C ASN A 70 -11.10 -13.01 4.75
N PRO A 71 -10.66 -14.25 4.46
CA PRO A 71 -9.51 -14.51 3.61
C PRO A 71 -9.75 -14.15 2.13
N ASP A 72 -11.00 -13.99 1.70
CA ASP A 72 -11.34 -13.57 0.33
C ASP A 72 -11.26 -12.05 0.14
N ARG A 73 -10.95 -11.29 1.21
CA ARG A 73 -10.80 -9.83 1.20
C ARG A 73 -9.32 -9.44 1.24
N LEU A 74 -9.06 -8.17 0.92
CA LEU A 74 -7.72 -7.62 1.07
C LEU A 74 -7.26 -7.75 2.52
N SER A 75 -6.08 -8.33 2.71
CA SER A 75 -5.38 -8.30 3.98
C SER A 75 -4.96 -6.88 4.34
N VAL A 76 -4.73 -6.64 5.64
CA VAL A 76 -4.15 -5.37 6.14
C VAL A 76 -2.82 -5.06 5.43
N GLY A 77 -1.96 -6.07 5.24
CA GLY A 77 -0.71 -5.91 4.51
C GLY A 77 -0.90 -5.42 3.06
N MET A 78 -1.88 -5.97 2.34
CA MET A 78 -2.18 -5.50 0.98
C MET A 78 -2.81 -4.10 0.98
N MET A 79 -3.61 -3.75 1.99
CA MET A 79 -4.16 -2.40 2.12
C MET A 79 -3.06 -1.35 2.26
N HIS A 80 -2.10 -1.55 3.17
CA HIS A 80 -0.97 -0.63 3.32
C HIS A 80 -0.10 -0.57 2.06
N PHE A 81 0.14 -1.71 1.39
CA PHE A 81 0.89 -1.73 0.14
C PHE A 81 0.25 -0.85 -0.95
N TYR A 82 -1.06 -0.98 -1.16
CA TYR A 82 -1.78 -0.17 -2.13
C TYR A 82 -1.93 1.29 -1.69
N PHE A 83 -2.06 1.56 -0.40
CA PHE A 83 -2.03 2.92 0.13
C PHE A 83 -0.69 3.61 -0.14
N MET A 84 0.42 2.90 0.06
CA MET A 84 1.76 3.39 -0.25
C MET A 84 1.96 3.63 -1.75
N CYS A 85 1.34 2.82 -2.63
CA CYS A 85 1.29 3.12 -4.06
C CYS A 85 0.57 4.46 -4.32
N ALA A 86 -0.58 4.70 -3.69
CA ALA A 86 -1.31 5.97 -3.82
C ALA A 86 -0.47 7.16 -3.31
N LEU A 87 0.25 7.02 -2.19
CA LEU A 87 1.18 8.04 -1.68
C LEU A 87 2.28 8.36 -2.69
N ARG A 88 2.93 7.33 -3.25
CA ARG A 88 3.98 7.47 -4.27
C ARG A 88 3.48 8.20 -5.50
N ASP A 89 2.29 7.83 -5.98
CA ASP A 89 1.72 8.33 -7.24
C ASP A 89 1.18 9.76 -7.07
N SER A 90 0.72 10.11 -5.87
CA SER A 90 0.27 11.46 -5.51
C SER A 90 1.40 12.40 -5.07
N GLY A 91 2.64 11.90 -4.97
CA GLY A 91 3.81 12.69 -4.62
C GLY A 91 4.03 12.92 -3.12
N PHE A 92 3.30 12.21 -2.24
CA PHE A 92 3.54 12.20 -0.78
C PHE A 92 4.74 11.31 -0.43
N VAL A 93 5.92 11.74 -0.88
CA VAL A 93 7.16 10.95 -0.79
C VAL A 93 7.56 10.70 0.66
N GLU A 94 7.44 11.70 1.55
CA GLU A 94 7.84 11.54 2.96
C GLU A 94 6.96 10.50 3.67
N GLU A 95 5.65 10.56 3.48
CA GLU A 95 4.72 9.57 4.03
C GLU A 95 4.90 8.20 3.41
N GLY A 96 5.10 8.13 2.09
CA GLY A 96 5.41 6.86 1.42
C GLY A 96 6.66 6.21 2.01
N MET A 97 7.71 7.00 2.31
CA MET A 97 8.91 6.49 2.96
C MET A 97 8.66 5.99 4.39
N LYS A 98 7.76 6.63 5.16
CA LYS A 98 7.39 6.14 6.51
C LYS A 98 6.72 4.77 6.43
N GLU A 99 5.79 4.58 5.50
CA GLU A 99 5.15 3.27 5.26
C GLU A 99 6.16 2.24 4.76
N LEU A 100 7.09 2.64 3.88
CA LEU A 100 8.14 1.77 3.35
C LEU A 100 9.01 1.18 4.46
N GLU A 101 9.45 2.00 5.42
CA GLU A 101 10.25 1.52 6.56
C GLU A 101 9.46 0.57 7.47
N GLN A 102 8.18 0.84 7.72
CA GLN A 102 7.34 -0.08 8.51
C GLN A 102 7.18 -1.45 7.82
N PHE A 103 7.01 -1.45 6.49
CA PHE A 103 6.95 -2.69 5.72
C PHE A 103 8.28 -3.43 5.75
N ARG A 104 9.39 -2.70 5.60
CA ARG A 104 10.74 -3.26 5.68
C ARG A 104 10.94 -4.05 6.98
N GLU A 105 10.50 -3.52 8.12
CA GLU A 105 10.57 -4.22 9.40
C GLU A 105 9.74 -5.51 9.41
N SER A 106 8.57 -5.50 8.78
CA SER A 106 7.70 -6.67 8.66
C SER A 106 8.41 -7.81 7.91
N TYR A 107 8.98 -7.55 6.73
CA TYR A 107 9.77 -8.56 6.00
C TYR A 107 11.00 -9.03 6.77
N SER A 108 11.71 -8.10 7.41
CA SER A 108 12.92 -8.40 8.20
C SER A 108 12.62 -9.35 9.37
N SER A 109 11.40 -9.31 9.90
CA SER A 109 10.96 -10.14 11.03
C SER A 109 10.55 -11.56 10.63
N LEU A 110 10.13 -11.79 9.38
CA LEU A 110 9.55 -13.07 8.94
C LEU A 110 10.58 -14.17 8.71
N LYS A 111 11.82 -13.80 8.34
CA LYS A 111 12.93 -14.73 8.04
C LYS A 111 12.63 -15.81 6.98
N ILE A 112 11.51 -15.68 6.27
CA ILE A 112 11.08 -16.48 5.13
C ILE A 112 10.45 -15.49 4.14
N THR A 113 11.04 -15.35 2.96
CA THR A 113 10.53 -14.43 1.91
C THR A 113 9.96 -15.13 0.68
N ASP A 114 9.73 -16.44 0.75
CA ASP A 114 9.01 -17.21 -0.28
C ASP A 114 7.61 -16.61 -0.55
N ASP A 115 7.25 -16.51 -1.83
CA ASP A 115 6.01 -15.86 -2.29
C ASP A 115 4.75 -16.49 -1.69
N MET A 116 4.69 -17.82 -1.59
CA MET A 116 3.55 -18.51 -1.01
C MET A 116 3.46 -18.22 0.49
N PHE A 117 4.58 -18.22 1.20
CA PHE A 117 4.62 -17.84 2.61
C PHE A 117 4.14 -16.39 2.82
N LEU A 118 4.66 -15.44 2.03
CA LEU A 118 4.24 -14.03 2.10
C LEU A 118 2.75 -13.86 1.78
N SER A 119 2.25 -14.56 0.77
CA SER A 119 0.83 -14.56 0.42
C SER A 119 -0.05 -15.07 1.56
N ILE A 120 0.36 -16.16 2.24
CA ILE A 120 -0.36 -16.69 3.42
C ILE A 120 -0.38 -15.66 4.56
N ARG A 121 0.70 -14.88 4.71
CA ARG A 121 0.78 -13.77 5.68
C ARG A 121 0.05 -12.51 5.24
N GLY A 122 -0.56 -12.51 4.05
CA GLY A 122 -1.28 -11.37 3.50
C GLY A 122 -0.34 -10.20 3.16
N LEU A 123 0.89 -10.49 2.76
CA LEU A 123 1.85 -9.50 2.30
C LEU A 123 2.04 -9.60 0.78
N PRO A 124 2.43 -8.50 0.10
CA PRO A 124 2.86 -8.59 -1.29
C PRO A 124 4.12 -9.46 -1.41
N SER A 125 4.39 -9.95 -2.62
CA SER A 125 5.70 -10.58 -2.92
C SER A 125 6.84 -9.59 -2.65
N LEU A 126 8.03 -10.11 -2.37
CA LEU A 126 9.20 -9.26 -2.17
C LEU A 126 9.47 -8.42 -3.43
N GLN A 127 9.31 -8.99 -4.63
CA GLN A 127 9.46 -8.27 -5.89
C GLN A 127 8.49 -7.09 -6.02
N GLN A 128 7.22 -7.28 -5.69
CA GLN A 128 6.22 -6.20 -5.71
C GLN A 128 6.58 -5.09 -4.73
N PHE A 129 7.02 -5.45 -3.53
CA PHE A 129 7.47 -4.51 -2.52
C PHE A 129 8.68 -3.70 -3.01
N LEU A 130 9.70 -4.35 -3.56
CA LEU A 130 10.90 -3.70 -4.10
C LEU A 130 10.59 -2.78 -5.28
N ALA A 131 9.77 -3.24 -6.24
CA ALA A 131 9.36 -2.47 -7.40
C ALA A 131 8.57 -1.20 -7.03
N MET A 132 7.74 -1.28 -5.99
CA MET A 132 7.05 -0.11 -5.46
C MET A 132 8.05 0.81 -4.72
N GLY A 133 8.90 0.24 -3.85
CA GLY A 133 9.79 0.96 -2.97
C GLY A 133 10.88 1.74 -3.71
N ILE A 134 11.41 1.18 -4.80
CA ILE A 134 12.42 1.88 -5.62
C ILE A 134 11.87 3.19 -6.20
N GLY A 135 10.57 3.23 -6.50
CA GLY A 135 9.90 4.44 -6.98
C GLY A 135 9.86 5.56 -5.93
N LEU A 136 9.76 5.21 -4.65
CA LEU A 136 9.86 6.18 -3.54
C LEU A 136 11.32 6.55 -3.27
N LEU A 137 12.22 5.56 -3.21
CA LEU A 137 13.65 5.76 -2.97
C LEU A 137 14.28 6.69 -4.00
N LYS A 138 13.92 6.57 -5.29
CA LYS A 138 14.40 7.45 -6.37
C LYS A 138 13.85 8.88 -6.29
N LYS A 139 12.74 9.11 -5.58
CA LYS A 139 12.11 10.45 -5.42
C LYS A 139 12.59 11.21 -4.19
N GLN A 140 13.16 10.53 -3.19
CA GLN A 140 13.75 11.17 -2.01
C GLN A 140 15.26 11.34 -2.16
N THR A 141 15.86 12.24 -1.37
CA THR A 141 17.29 12.61 -1.48
C THR A 141 18.12 12.29 -0.24
N LYS A 142 17.52 11.73 0.81
CA LYS A 142 18.14 11.52 2.12
C LYS A 142 18.99 10.25 2.17
N VAL A 143 18.61 9.22 1.42
CA VAL A 143 19.28 7.91 1.42
C VAL A 143 19.53 7.47 -0.02
N LEU A 144 20.69 6.87 -0.32
CA LEU A 144 20.90 6.32 -1.66
C LEU A 144 20.08 5.03 -1.83
N PRO A 145 19.36 4.84 -2.96
CA PRO A 145 18.58 3.61 -3.17
C PRO A 145 19.40 2.33 -3.02
N GLN A 146 20.64 2.32 -3.51
CA GLN A 146 21.54 1.16 -3.40
C GLN A 146 21.89 0.83 -1.94
N GLU A 147 22.19 1.85 -1.12
CA GLU A 147 22.51 1.68 0.29
C GLU A 147 21.32 1.12 1.06
N TRP A 148 20.14 1.69 0.81
CA TRP A 148 18.89 1.23 1.43
C TRP A 148 18.61 -0.23 1.09
N LEU A 149 18.65 -0.58 -0.21
CA LEU A 149 18.39 -1.94 -0.69
C LEU A 149 19.40 -2.94 -0.13
N THR A 150 20.69 -2.59 -0.12
CA THR A 150 21.73 -3.45 0.43
C THR A 150 21.51 -3.71 1.92
N GLN A 151 21.20 -2.67 2.69
CA GLN A 151 20.92 -2.78 4.10
C GLN A 151 19.65 -3.60 4.35
N PHE A 152 18.60 -3.43 3.55
CA PHE A 152 17.38 -4.24 3.66
C PHE A 152 17.67 -5.71 3.35
N GLY A 153 18.32 -6.00 2.22
CA GLY A 153 18.67 -7.36 1.81
C GLY A 153 19.42 -8.13 2.90
N SER A 154 20.38 -7.50 3.58
CA SER A 154 21.16 -8.15 4.65
C SER A 154 20.34 -8.64 5.86
N THR A 155 19.08 -8.22 5.99
CA THR A 155 18.19 -8.63 7.09
C THR A 155 17.30 -9.81 6.75
N LEU A 156 17.22 -10.16 5.47
CA LEU A 156 16.38 -11.22 4.91
C LEU A 156 17.08 -12.58 4.96
N ASP A 157 16.35 -13.63 4.61
CA ASP A 157 16.92 -14.97 4.40
C ASP A 157 17.76 -15.03 3.11
N ALA A 158 18.30 -16.20 2.80
CA ALA A 158 19.19 -16.38 1.63
C ALA A 158 18.47 -16.11 0.30
N GLU A 159 17.19 -16.46 0.21
CA GLU A 159 16.37 -16.25 -0.99
C GLU A 159 16.09 -14.76 -1.20
N GLY A 160 15.61 -14.06 -0.16
CA GLY A 160 15.38 -12.62 -0.21
C GLY A 160 16.64 -11.81 -0.45
N GLN A 161 17.80 -12.25 0.10
CA GLN A 161 19.10 -11.65 -0.22
C GLN A 161 19.43 -11.78 -1.72
N ALA A 162 19.22 -12.96 -2.30
CA ALA A 162 19.47 -13.20 -3.72
C ALA A 162 18.54 -12.35 -4.60
N GLU A 163 17.25 -12.27 -4.24
CA GLU A 163 16.26 -11.48 -4.97
C GLU A 163 16.57 -9.98 -4.92
N VAL A 164 16.87 -9.43 -3.73
CA VAL A 164 17.30 -8.02 -3.61
C VAL A 164 18.58 -7.76 -4.41
N GLY A 165 19.53 -8.69 -4.39
CA GLY A 165 20.76 -8.60 -5.17
C GLY A 165 20.54 -8.60 -6.68
N ALA A 166 19.58 -9.41 -7.17
CA ALA A 166 19.15 -9.39 -8.56
C ALA A 166 18.46 -8.07 -8.92
N PHE A 167 17.53 -7.62 -8.08
CA PHE A 167 16.79 -6.38 -8.26
C PHE A 167 17.70 -5.16 -8.35
N ILE A 168 18.73 -5.07 -7.49
CA ILE A 168 19.73 -4.00 -7.55
C ILE A 168 20.40 -3.95 -8.93
N LYS A 169 20.84 -5.10 -9.46
CA LYS A 169 21.54 -5.18 -10.77
C LYS A 169 20.64 -4.79 -11.95
N GLU A 170 19.34 -4.97 -11.82
CA GLU A 170 18.37 -4.65 -12.88
C GLU A 170 17.96 -3.16 -12.88
N GLN A 171 17.95 -2.52 -11.71
CA GLN A 171 17.29 -1.23 -11.51
C GLN A 171 18.24 -0.05 -11.24
N LEU A 172 19.50 -0.33 -10.93
CA LEU A 172 20.57 0.63 -10.57
C LEU A 172 21.85 0.33 -11.33
#